data_AF-A0A5E3XBI7-F1
#
_entry.id   AF-A0A5E3XBI7-F1
#
_cell.length_a   1.000
_cell.length_b   1.000
_cell.length_c   1.000
_cell.angle_alpha   90.00
_cell.angle_beta   90.00
_cell.angle_gamma   90.00
#
_symmetry.space_group_name_H-M   'P 1'
#
loop_
_entity.id
_entity.type
_entity.pdbx_description
1 polymer ?
#
loop_
_entity_poly.entity_id
_entity_poly.type
_entity_poly.pdbx_seq_one_letter_code
_entity_poly.pdbx_strand_id
1 'polypeptide(L)'
;MVAPDHNIPSLFLNIMPGLLHIPEELLRLIAFKSLEVDRVTGKPDARFSWLGLTQVCQRTRNVLLADAVFWAHSVCLTPNVEMLPTLLARTHGVPLDVDLDLIKLHPLLEGHSQTSKRLQIFQRLSSPEVVNRAHRIRCLRWIGMVGDMDPNFWRVRLSGKEFRHLRMLSIHVPSNSEPLQPFVAPSLQLLSIHGPWSEDQHVISVDVLLSIWDKAPQLQTLELKYALTQSATQPQGAHVARGLRVLRFSSLHESAWLALAPHITVPSSAELRVNIDFPMTLDSTFYAFRTVALIEPGAVYEVHLESLPRGAATSPAFKYSVYIAAWGRGTSLQVSRRRDPTPLWTWEYLCSLLSGSTRRLILGVSPHERPFFGPTRRQGPPLFDLTGFLGGMRGIEMLTINAKDIMAGALDLLPRGHLPRELVVQGGPGRACLDVIKAWLTRRESEDGAPSPRPTLILCHGVIEKPHRRDTLALSSVCSEIRDERVLRLVEIVD
;
A
#
# COMPACT_ATOMS: atom_id res chain seq x y z
N MET A 1 37.97 -11.71 27.66
CA MET A 1 38.48 -11.46 26.30
C MET A 1 37.98 -12.58 25.41
N VAL A 2 36.91 -12.33 24.66
CA VAL A 2 36.38 -13.28 23.66
C VAL A 2 36.90 -12.78 22.31
N ALA A 3 37.61 -13.63 21.57
CA ALA A 3 38.09 -13.29 20.24
C ALA A 3 36.90 -13.12 19.27
N PRO A 4 36.94 -12.16 18.35
CA PRO A 4 35.91 -12.07 17.32
C PRO A 4 36.15 -13.17 16.29
N ASP A 5 35.20 -14.10 16.17
CA ASP A 5 35.08 -15.00 15.03
C ASP A 5 34.75 -14.17 13.77
N HIS A 6 35.79 -13.66 13.12
CA HIS A 6 35.69 -13.09 11.79
C HIS A 6 35.82 -14.20 10.75
N ASN A 7 34.72 -14.93 10.54
CA ASN A 7 34.51 -15.66 9.30
C ASN A 7 34.27 -14.64 8.16
N ILE A 8 35.35 -14.03 7.68
CA ILE A 8 35.35 -13.41 6.36
C ILE A 8 35.10 -14.55 5.37
N PRO A 9 34.02 -14.54 4.57
CA PRO A 9 33.75 -15.62 3.63
C PRO A 9 34.98 -15.84 2.74
N SER A 10 35.45 -17.08 2.64
CA SER A 10 36.61 -17.49 1.82
C SER A 10 36.54 -17.06 0.35
N LEU A 11 35.35 -16.65 -0.11
CA LEU A 11 35.11 -15.95 -1.37
C LEU A 11 35.88 -14.61 -1.52
N PHE A 12 36.15 -13.86 -0.44
CA PHE A 12 36.85 -12.57 -0.52
C PHE A 12 38.35 -12.70 -0.79
N LEU A 13 38.98 -13.78 -0.33
CA LEU A 13 40.44 -13.97 -0.46
C LEU A 13 40.87 -14.36 -1.88
N ASN A 14 39.99 -14.98 -2.69
CA ASN A 14 40.31 -15.37 -4.07
C ASN A 14 40.08 -14.27 -5.12
N ILE A 15 39.51 -13.11 -4.74
CA ILE A 15 39.20 -11.99 -5.66
C ILE A 15 40.24 -10.84 -5.52
N MET A 16 41.13 -10.91 -4.53
CA MET A 16 42.06 -9.83 -4.14
C MET A 16 42.94 -9.28 -5.28
N PRO A 17 43.52 -10.09 -6.20
CA PRO A 17 44.36 -9.54 -7.28
C PRO A 17 43.55 -8.69 -8.28
N GLY A 18 42.29 -9.08 -8.55
CA GLY A 18 41.41 -8.37 -9.48
C GLY A 18 40.94 -7.02 -8.94
N LEU A 19 40.69 -6.94 -7.62
CA LEU A 19 40.24 -5.71 -6.94
C LEU A 19 41.27 -4.57 -7.00
N LEU A 20 42.56 -4.89 -7.10
CA LEU A 20 43.64 -3.89 -7.22
C LEU A 20 43.61 -3.12 -8.55
N HIS A 21 43.00 -3.70 -9.59
CA HIS A 21 42.95 -3.13 -10.93
C HIS A 21 41.58 -2.58 -11.33
N ILE A 22 40.59 -2.65 -10.45
CA ILE A 22 39.26 -2.10 -10.71
C ILE A 22 39.36 -0.56 -10.88
N PRO A 23 38.73 0.02 -11.92
CA PRO A 23 38.60 1.48 -12.06
C PRO A 23 37.89 2.08 -10.84
N GLU A 24 38.28 3.31 -10.45
CA GLU A 24 37.72 3.92 -9.24
C GLU A 24 36.19 4.08 -9.32
N GLU A 25 35.66 4.37 -10.50
CA GLU A 25 34.23 4.50 -10.77
C GLU A 25 33.49 3.20 -10.48
N LEU A 26 34.07 2.07 -10.89
CA LEU A 26 33.49 0.75 -10.66
C LEU A 26 33.58 0.36 -9.18
N LEU A 27 34.68 0.70 -8.50
CA LEU A 27 34.81 0.51 -7.05
C LEU A 27 33.73 1.31 -6.29
N ARG A 28 33.52 2.58 -6.67
CA ARG A 28 32.46 3.43 -6.09
C ARG A 28 31.08 2.84 -6.36
N LEU A 29 30.82 2.35 -7.58
CA LEU A 29 29.55 1.71 -7.92
C LEU A 29 29.28 0.46 -7.08
N ILE A 30 30.29 -0.39 -6.88
CA ILE A 30 30.18 -1.59 -6.03
C ILE A 30 29.85 -1.21 -4.58
N ALA A 31 30.56 -0.22 -4.03
CA ALA A 31 30.30 0.30 -2.68
C ALA A 31 28.91 0.94 -2.55
N PHE A 32 28.43 1.62 -3.60
CA PHE A 32 27.09 2.20 -3.62
C PHE A 32 26.01 1.12 -3.66
N LYS A 33 26.22 0.06 -4.45
CA LYS A 33 25.32 -1.09 -4.49
C LYS A 33 25.26 -1.83 -3.15
N SER A 34 26.38 -1.93 -2.43
CA SER A 34 26.38 -2.53 -1.10
C SER A 34 25.54 -1.69 -0.12
N LEU A 35 25.65 -0.36 -0.16
CA LEU A 35 24.78 0.54 0.61
C LEU A 35 23.29 0.39 0.29
N GLU A 36 22.92 0.20 -0.98
CA GLU A 36 21.53 -0.06 -1.37
C GLU A 36 21.01 -1.37 -0.76
N VAL A 37 21.82 -2.44 -0.79
CA VAL A 37 21.47 -3.74 -0.19
C VAL A 37 21.31 -3.62 1.33
N ASP A 38 22.18 -2.87 2.02
CA ASP A 38 22.10 -2.63 3.46
C ASP A 38 20.76 -1.99 3.84
N ARG A 39 20.28 -1.05 3.00
CA ARG A 39 19.01 -0.35 3.19
C ARG A 39 17.80 -1.25 2.95
N VAL A 40 17.84 -2.06 1.89
CA VAL A 40 16.72 -2.93 1.51
C VAL A 40 16.56 -4.10 2.48
N THR A 41 17.68 -4.73 2.84
CA THR A 41 17.63 -5.93 3.69
C THR A 41 17.35 -5.59 5.15
N GLY A 42 17.64 -4.36 5.57
CA GLY A 42 17.50 -3.92 6.97
C GLY A 42 18.37 -4.73 7.94
N LYS A 43 19.18 -5.66 7.43
CA LYS A 43 19.99 -6.58 8.23
C LYS A 43 21.07 -5.78 8.94
N PRO A 44 21.22 -5.96 10.25
CA PRO A 44 22.15 -5.16 11.02
C PRO A 44 23.61 -5.38 10.62
N ASP A 45 23.98 -6.60 10.25
CA ASP A 45 25.35 -6.97 9.89
C ASP A 45 25.80 -6.41 8.53
N ALA A 46 24.84 -5.94 7.73
CA ALA A 46 25.12 -5.35 6.42
C ALA A 46 25.51 -3.87 6.55
N ARG A 47 25.11 -3.17 7.62
CA ARG A 47 25.24 -1.71 7.72
C ARG A 47 26.70 -1.28 7.77
N PHE A 48 27.09 -0.38 6.87
CA PHE A 48 28.48 -0.03 6.56
C PHE A 48 29.26 -1.14 5.85
N SER A 49 28.62 -1.98 5.05
CA SER A 49 29.28 -2.98 4.20
C SER A 49 30.41 -2.36 3.35
N TRP A 50 30.23 -1.12 2.90
CA TRP A 50 31.24 -0.36 2.16
C TRP A 50 32.49 -0.04 3.00
N LEU A 51 32.38 0.10 4.34
CA LEU A 51 33.56 0.19 5.21
C LEU A 51 34.33 -1.13 5.26
N GLY A 52 33.65 -2.27 5.11
CA GLY A 52 34.32 -3.56 4.92
C GLY A 52 35.23 -3.56 3.68
N LEU A 53 34.77 -2.93 2.58
CA LEU A 53 35.59 -2.76 1.36
C LEU A 53 36.83 -1.89 1.59
N THR A 54 36.83 -1.00 2.60
CA THR A 54 38.02 -0.21 2.97
C THR A 54 39.10 -1.03 3.69
N GLN A 55 38.79 -2.26 4.11
CA GLN A 55 39.76 -3.17 4.74
C GLN A 55 40.48 -4.06 3.73
N VAL A 56 40.00 -4.09 2.47
CA VAL A 56 40.57 -4.90 1.39
C VAL A 56 42.01 -4.48 1.07
N CYS A 57 42.24 -3.21 0.75
CA CYS A 57 43.60 -2.68 0.54
C CYS A 57 43.67 -1.17 0.76
N GLN A 58 44.89 -0.62 0.78
CA GLN A 58 45.10 0.82 1.00
C GLN A 58 44.46 1.68 -0.10
N ARG A 59 44.42 1.20 -1.35
CA ARG A 59 43.77 1.92 -2.45
C ARG A 59 42.27 2.06 -2.22
N THR A 60 41.56 0.96 -1.92
CA THR A 60 40.12 1.02 -1.68
C THR A 60 39.80 1.88 -0.46
N ARG A 61 40.62 1.80 0.59
CA ARG A 61 40.56 2.68 1.75
C ARG A 61 40.62 4.15 1.37
N ASN A 62 41.65 4.55 0.61
CA ASN A 62 41.84 5.94 0.21
C ASN A 62 40.68 6.44 -0.66
N VAL A 63 40.27 5.67 -1.66
CA VAL A 63 39.20 6.06 -2.60
C VAL A 63 37.86 6.21 -1.89
N LEU A 64 37.45 5.22 -1.09
CA LEU A 64 36.13 5.21 -0.48
C LEU A 64 36.03 6.14 0.74
N LEU A 65 37.08 6.26 1.56
CA LEU A 65 37.06 7.19 2.71
C LEU A 65 37.17 8.66 2.28
N ALA A 66 37.74 8.96 1.12
CA ALA A 66 37.81 10.32 0.58
C ALA A 66 36.49 10.79 -0.06
N ASP A 67 35.59 9.86 -0.39
CA ASP A 67 34.35 10.18 -1.08
C ASP A 67 33.26 10.62 -0.08
N ALA A 68 32.97 11.92 -0.11
CA ALA A 68 31.99 12.60 0.73
C ALA A 68 30.57 12.04 0.59
N VAL A 69 30.22 11.45 -0.57
CA VAL A 69 28.88 10.91 -0.83
C VAL A 69 28.63 9.69 0.06
N PHE A 70 29.61 8.78 0.22
CA PHE A 70 29.42 7.62 1.11
C PHE A 70 29.16 8.02 2.55
N TRP A 71 29.84 9.06 3.05
CA TRP A 71 29.60 9.61 4.38
C TRP A 71 28.20 10.22 4.49
N ALA A 72 27.76 10.99 3.49
CA ALA A 72 26.43 11.61 3.46
C ALA A 72 25.29 10.57 3.45
N HIS A 73 25.49 9.43 2.78
CA HIS A 73 24.53 8.32 2.73
C HIS A 73 24.54 7.42 3.97
N SER A 74 25.58 7.51 4.81
CA SER A 74 25.78 6.66 5.99
C SER A 74 25.56 7.38 7.32
N VAL A 75 25.27 8.68 7.32
CA VAL A 75 25.21 9.51 8.53
C VAL A 75 24.20 8.99 9.57
N CYS A 76 23.11 8.37 9.13
CA CYS A 76 22.07 7.78 9.99
C CYS A 76 22.38 6.36 10.49
N LEU A 77 23.48 5.74 10.03
CA LEU A 77 23.86 4.38 10.42
C LEU A 77 24.65 4.33 11.74
N THR A 78 25.19 5.46 12.22
CA THR A 78 25.97 5.46 13.45
C THR A 78 25.10 5.27 14.71
N PRO A 79 25.49 4.38 15.64
CA PRO A 79 24.88 4.30 16.96
C PRO A 79 25.48 5.27 17.97
N ASN A 80 26.52 6.02 17.61
CA ASN A 80 27.24 6.91 18.51
C ASN A 80 27.01 8.39 18.15
N VAL A 81 26.43 9.13 19.10
CA VAL A 81 26.20 10.58 19.02
C VAL A 81 27.51 11.34 18.82
N GLU A 82 28.57 10.93 19.52
CA GLU A 82 29.88 11.61 19.50
C GLU A 82 30.58 11.49 18.13
N MET A 83 30.21 10.49 17.33
CA MET A 83 30.75 10.32 15.98
C MET A 83 30.05 11.20 14.94
N LEU A 84 28.84 11.70 15.22
CA LEU A 84 28.06 12.49 14.27
C LEU A 84 28.80 13.76 13.79
N PRO A 85 29.45 14.57 14.64
CA PRO A 85 30.24 15.71 14.18
C PRO A 85 31.31 15.32 13.16
N THR A 86 32.05 14.24 13.41
CA THR A 86 33.09 13.74 12.51
C THR A 86 32.50 13.25 11.19
N LEU A 87 31.40 12.50 11.23
CA LEU A 87 30.72 12.03 10.02
C LEU A 87 30.20 13.21 9.18
N LEU A 88 29.56 14.18 9.83
CA LEU A 88 29.05 15.39 9.19
C LEU A 88 30.19 16.22 8.57
N ALA A 89 31.34 16.35 9.24
CA ALA A 89 32.50 17.03 8.68
C ALA A 89 33.01 16.35 7.41
N ARG A 90 33.07 15.01 7.38
CA ARG A 90 33.50 14.23 6.21
C ARG A 90 32.56 14.28 5.02
N THR A 91 31.33 14.77 5.20
CA THR A 91 30.42 14.99 4.08
C THR A 91 30.77 16.22 3.25
N HIS A 92 31.69 17.10 3.69
CA HIS A 92 32.14 18.27 2.94
C HIS A 92 31.01 19.11 2.30
N GLY A 93 29.88 19.25 2.99
CA GLY A 93 28.73 20.03 2.50
C GLY A 93 27.80 19.28 1.54
N VAL A 94 28.12 18.04 1.14
CA VAL A 94 27.29 17.21 0.26
C VAL A 94 25.88 17.01 0.86
N PRO A 95 24.82 16.97 0.04
CA PRO A 95 23.46 16.76 0.51
C PRO A 95 23.27 15.43 1.24
N LEU A 96 22.58 15.47 2.38
CA LEU A 96 22.51 14.35 3.31
C LEU A 96 21.30 13.43 3.05
N ASP A 97 21.46 12.14 3.32
CA ASP A 97 20.35 11.19 3.38
C ASP A 97 19.99 10.93 4.85
N VAL A 98 18.87 11.51 5.29
CA VAL A 98 18.43 11.51 6.69
C VAL A 98 17.29 10.53 6.87
N ASP A 99 17.62 9.26 7.13
CA ASP A 99 16.64 8.21 7.43
C ASP A 99 16.63 7.89 8.93
N LEU A 100 15.72 8.57 9.65
CA LEU A 100 15.58 8.46 11.10
C LEU A 100 14.90 7.15 11.52
N ASP A 101 14.24 6.44 10.60
CA ASP A 101 13.66 5.12 10.89
C ASP A 101 14.77 4.09 11.18
N LEU A 102 15.98 4.28 10.62
CA LEU A 102 17.13 3.41 10.84
C LEU A 102 17.63 3.41 12.29
N ILE A 103 17.45 4.52 13.02
CA ILE A 103 17.83 4.65 14.44
C ILE A 103 17.10 3.60 15.27
N LYS A 104 15.81 3.36 14.98
CA LYS A 104 15.00 2.38 15.72
C LYS A 104 15.35 0.94 15.40
N LEU A 105 15.84 0.71 14.18
CA LEU A 105 16.25 -0.60 13.71
C LEU A 105 17.70 -0.93 14.11
N HIS A 106 18.40 -0.05 14.83
CA HIS A 106 19.80 -0.25 15.18
C HIS A 106 19.95 -1.22 16.38
N PRO A 107 20.63 -2.38 16.24
CA PRO A 107 20.73 -3.38 17.32
C PRO A 107 21.46 -2.86 18.55
N LEU A 108 22.54 -2.11 18.35
CA LEU A 108 23.28 -1.49 19.47
C LEU A 108 22.47 -0.42 20.22
N LEU A 109 21.32 -0.03 19.68
CA LEU A 109 20.38 0.86 20.34
C LEU A 109 19.15 0.10 20.83
N GLU A 110 19.05 -1.23 20.72
CA GLU A 110 17.91 -2.01 21.23
C GLU A 110 17.80 -1.94 22.77
N GLY A 111 16.56 -2.01 23.27
CA GLY A 111 16.26 -1.94 24.70
C GLY A 111 15.84 -0.55 25.19
N HIS A 112 15.11 -0.52 26.31
CA HIS A 112 14.56 0.71 26.89
C HIS A 112 15.65 1.63 27.46
N SER A 113 16.79 1.07 27.89
CA SER A 113 17.93 1.82 28.44
C SER A 113 18.66 2.69 27.42
N GLN A 114 18.47 2.47 26.12
CA GLN A 114 19.11 3.26 25.05
C GLN A 114 18.22 4.40 24.53
N THR A 115 17.03 4.62 25.11
CA THR A 115 16.07 5.65 24.67
C THR A 115 16.69 7.05 24.64
N SER A 116 17.44 7.42 25.69
CA SER A 116 18.13 8.71 25.76
C SER A 116 19.16 8.88 24.63
N LYS A 117 19.98 7.85 24.35
CA LYS A 117 20.93 7.91 23.23
C LYS A 117 20.24 8.02 21.89
N ARG A 118 19.18 7.25 21.65
CA ARG A 118 18.38 7.36 20.42
C ARG A 118 17.83 8.78 20.26
N LEU A 119 17.33 9.38 21.35
CA LEU A 119 16.81 10.75 21.33
C LEU A 119 17.90 11.77 21.00
N GLN A 120 19.10 11.64 21.58
CA GLN A 120 20.24 12.51 21.26
C GLN A 120 20.67 12.39 19.79
N ILE A 121 20.77 11.16 19.26
CA ILE A 121 21.07 10.91 17.84
C ILE A 121 19.99 11.55 16.96
N PHE A 122 18.72 11.31 17.31
CA PHE A 122 17.58 11.89 16.61
C PHE A 122 17.68 13.42 16.59
N GLN A 123 17.81 14.08 17.74
CA GLN A 123 17.89 15.53 17.87
C GLN A 123 19.05 16.14 17.06
N ARG A 124 20.19 15.44 17.00
CA ARG A 124 21.36 15.90 16.24
C ARG A 124 21.14 15.76 14.74
N LEU A 125 20.66 14.61 14.27
CA LEU A 125 20.32 14.36 12.87
C LEU A 125 19.11 15.15 12.39
N SER A 126 18.28 15.66 13.30
CA SER A 126 17.12 16.47 13.02
C SER A 126 17.33 17.96 13.32
N SER A 127 18.60 18.37 13.53
CA SER A 127 18.99 19.77 13.70
C SER A 127 18.76 20.59 12.41
N PRO A 128 18.54 21.92 12.49
CA PRO A 128 18.27 22.75 11.31
C PRO A 128 19.36 22.65 10.25
N GLU A 129 20.61 22.59 10.69
CA GLU A 129 21.77 22.46 9.80
C GLU A 129 21.70 21.19 8.94
N VAL A 130 21.40 20.06 9.58
CA VAL A 130 21.31 18.75 8.90
C VAL A 130 20.08 18.69 8.01
N VAL A 131 18.92 19.13 8.52
CA VAL A 131 17.64 19.11 7.78
C VAL A 131 17.68 20.02 6.55
N ASN A 132 18.28 21.21 6.65
CA ASN A 132 18.40 22.14 5.51
C ASN A 132 19.32 21.60 4.40
N ARG A 133 20.29 20.76 4.75
CA ARG A 133 21.21 20.10 3.82
C ARG A 133 20.69 18.77 3.29
N ALA A 134 19.59 18.25 3.84
CA ALA A 134 19.09 16.94 3.47
C ALA A 134 18.52 16.97 2.04
N HIS A 135 18.89 15.97 1.24
CA HIS A 135 18.17 15.69 -0.01
C HIS A 135 17.05 14.68 0.20
N ARG A 136 17.13 13.89 1.27
CA ARG A 136 16.10 12.93 1.67
C ARG A 136 15.90 12.98 3.18
N ILE A 137 14.65 13.04 3.60
CA ILE A 137 14.23 12.95 5.00
C ILE A 137 13.17 11.85 5.10
N ARG A 138 13.42 10.85 5.94
CA ARG A 138 12.46 9.78 6.25
C ARG A 138 12.34 9.59 7.77
N CYS A 139 11.11 9.60 8.27
CA CYS A 139 10.78 9.42 9.68
C CYS A 139 9.31 8.99 9.82
N LEU A 140 8.97 7.79 9.36
CA LEU A 140 7.59 7.29 9.39
C LEU A 140 7.22 6.64 10.73
N ARG A 141 8.22 6.23 11.53
CA ARG A 141 7.97 5.55 12.80
C ARG A 141 8.18 6.52 13.95
N TRP A 142 7.08 6.96 14.58
CA TRP A 142 7.13 7.80 15.80
C TRP A 142 7.12 6.99 17.10
N ILE A 143 6.68 5.73 17.05
CA ILE A 143 6.45 4.83 18.21
C ILE A 143 7.75 4.52 18.97
N GLY A 144 7.85 4.92 20.24
CA GLY A 144 8.98 4.67 21.13
C GLY A 144 9.82 5.89 21.57
N MET A 145 9.50 7.10 21.09
CA MET A 145 10.09 8.38 21.54
C MET A 145 9.06 9.39 22.04
N VAL A 146 7.81 8.93 22.19
CA VAL A 146 6.60 9.78 22.25
C VAL A 146 6.50 10.61 23.53
N GLY A 147 7.18 10.20 24.62
CA GLY A 147 7.12 10.92 25.90
C GLY A 147 7.93 12.21 25.95
N ASP A 148 9.07 12.26 25.23
CA ASP A 148 10.10 13.30 25.45
C ASP A 148 10.28 14.27 24.27
N MET A 149 9.57 14.04 23.16
CA MET A 149 9.68 14.89 21.97
C MET A 149 8.53 15.87 21.85
N ASP A 150 8.87 17.12 21.56
CA ASP A 150 7.93 18.17 21.21
C ASP A 150 7.01 17.71 20.06
N PRO A 151 5.68 17.67 20.24
CA PRO A 151 4.76 17.28 19.18
C PRO A 151 4.87 18.20 17.95
N ASN A 152 5.29 19.47 18.12
CA ASN A 152 5.48 20.44 17.05
C ASN A 152 6.84 20.32 16.33
N PHE A 153 7.62 19.27 16.64
CA PHE A 153 8.98 19.10 16.14
C PHE A 153 9.12 19.33 14.61
N TRP A 154 8.32 18.61 13.80
CA TRP A 154 8.38 18.74 12.34
C TRP A 154 7.88 20.09 11.85
N ARG A 155 6.83 20.64 12.47
CA ARG A 155 6.33 21.99 12.16
C ARG A 155 7.44 23.01 12.31
N VAL A 156 8.10 23.09 13.47
CA VAL A 156 9.18 24.06 13.73
C VAL A 156 10.36 23.87 12.76
N ARG A 157 10.61 22.64 12.32
CA ARG A 157 11.71 22.34 11.41
C ARG A 157 11.41 22.65 9.95
N LEU A 158 10.16 22.53 9.50
CA LEU A 158 9.79 22.65 8.09
C LEU A 158 9.15 23.99 7.76
N SER A 159 8.20 24.44 8.58
CA SER A 159 7.36 25.62 8.34
C SER A 159 8.18 26.89 8.06
N GLY A 160 7.85 27.57 6.96
CA GLY A 160 8.44 28.85 6.57
C GLY A 160 9.88 28.77 6.04
N LYS A 161 10.40 27.57 5.77
CA LYS A 161 11.80 27.39 5.34
C LYS A 161 11.93 27.01 3.88
N GLU A 162 13.14 27.18 3.35
CA GLU A 162 13.54 26.80 2.00
C GLU A 162 14.51 25.62 2.05
N PHE A 163 14.19 24.55 1.30
CA PHE A 163 14.95 23.33 1.19
C PHE A 163 15.40 23.10 -0.25
N ARG A 164 16.56 23.66 -0.62
CA ARG A 164 17.07 23.62 -2.00
C ARG A 164 17.35 22.22 -2.53
N HIS A 165 17.83 21.34 -1.66
CA HIS A 165 18.26 19.99 -2.04
C HIS A 165 17.22 18.91 -1.80
N LEU A 166 16.15 19.20 -1.05
CA LEU A 166 15.18 18.21 -0.61
C LEU A 166 14.39 17.66 -1.80
N ARG A 167 14.62 16.39 -2.11
CA ARG A 167 13.93 15.59 -3.14
C ARG A 167 12.87 14.68 -2.57
N MET A 168 13.07 14.18 -1.36
CA MET A 168 12.15 13.25 -0.70
C MET A 168 11.89 13.69 0.74
N LEU A 169 10.62 13.91 1.07
CA LEU A 169 10.16 14.12 2.44
C LEU A 169 9.12 13.07 2.78
N SER A 170 9.38 12.23 3.78
CA SER A 170 8.46 11.20 4.26
C SER A 170 8.42 11.20 5.78
N ILE A 171 7.37 11.76 6.37
CA ILE A 171 7.30 12.03 7.81
C ILE A 171 5.97 11.60 8.41
N HIS A 172 6.00 11.19 9.67
CA HIS A 172 4.83 11.11 10.52
C HIS A 172 4.76 12.35 11.43
N VAL A 173 3.58 12.97 11.49
CA VAL A 173 3.29 14.11 12.36
C VAL A 173 2.32 13.64 13.45
N PRO A 174 2.67 13.80 14.74
CA PRO A 174 1.88 13.25 15.85
C PRO A 174 0.56 14.00 16.06
N SER A 175 -0.35 13.36 16.80
CA SER A 175 -1.70 13.83 17.13
C SER A 175 -1.78 15.24 17.69
N ASN A 176 -0.83 15.61 18.55
CA ASN A 176 -0.85 16.86 19.29
C ASN A 176 -0.03 17.96 18.60
N SER A 177 0.44 17.72 17.37
CA SER A 177 1.13 18.74 16.59
C SER A 177 0.13 19.76 16.09
N GLU A 178 0.49 21.03 16.19
CA GLU A 178 -0.18 22.04 15.41
C GLU A 178 0.07 21.82 13.90
N PRO A 179 -0.84 22.29 13.01
CA PRO A 179 -0.70 22.09 11.58
C PRO A 179 0.60 22.66 11.00
N LEU A 180 1.16 21.95 10.03
CA LEU A 180 2.27 22.41 9.20
C LEU A 180 1.89 23.70 8.47
N GLN A 181 2.87 24.58 8.30
CA GLN A 181 2.75 25.80 7.48
C GLN A 181 3.50 25.61 6.16
N PRO A 182 3.29 26.50 5.17
CA PRO A 182 3.96 26.37 3.88
C PRO A 182 5.48 26.40 4.01
N PHE A 183 6.15 25.65 3.13
CA PHE A 183 7.60 25.66 2.96
C PHE A 183 7.94 25.53 1.47
N VAL A 184 9.18 25.86 1.12
CA VAL A 184 9.66 25.89 -0.27
C VAL A 184 10.64 24.75 -0.48
N ALA A 185 10.39 23.88 -1.46
CA ALA A 185 11.29 22.77 -1.81
C ALA A 185 11.27 22.54 -3.33
N PRO A 186 12.07 23.29 -4.11
CA PRO A 186 11.98 23.29 -5.59
C PRO A 186 12.39 21.97 -6.23
N SER A 187 13.24 21.19 -5.55
CA SER A 187 13.72 19.88 -6.00
C SER A 187 12.83 18.72 -5.54
N LEU A 188 11.72 18.99 -4.84
CA LEU A 188 10.90 17.97 -4.21
C LEU A 188 10.20 17.10 -5.27
N GLN A 189 10.41 15.79 -5.19
CA GLN A 189 9.86 14.78 -6.09
C GLN A 189 8.86 13.87 -5.37
N LEU A 190 9.06 13.64 -4.07
CA LEU A 190 8.19 12.82 -3.23
C LEU A 190 7.84 13.57 -1.94
N LEU A 191 6.54 13.74 -1.71
CA LEU A 191 5.98 14.25 -0.46
C LEU A 191 5.09 13.18 0.18
N SER A 192 5.44 12.73 1.37
CA SER A 192 4.74 11.70 2.13
C SER A 192 4.50 12.20 3.56
N ILE A 193 3.25 12.47 3.92
CA ILE A 193 2.86 13.01 5.23
C ILE A 193 1.81 12.10 5.85
N HIS A 194 2.14 11.55 7.01
CA HIS A 194 1.24 10.68 7.77
C HIS A 194 0.81 11.39 9.06
N GLY A 195 -0.49 11.56 9.26
CA GLY A 195 -1.07 12.08 10.49
C GLY A 195 -1.56 10.97 11.43
N PRO A 196 -2.13 11.36 12.59
CA PRO A 196 -2.84 10.46 13.48
C PRO A 196 -4.13 9.93 12.83
N TRP A 197 -4.60 8.77 13.25
CA TRP A 197 -5.94 8.29 12.90
C TRP A 197 -6.96 8.96 13.83
N SER A 198 -7.42 10.18 13.49
CA SER A 198 -8.30 11.01 14.31
C SER A 198 -9.17 11.94 13.46
N GLU A 199 -10.42 12.18 13.87
CA GLU A 199 -11.36 13.08 13.18
C GLU A 199 -11.03 14.56 13.42
N ASP A 200 -10.54 14.90 14.60
CA ASP A 200 -10.35 16.29 15.03
C ASP A 200 -8.92 16.81 14.80
N GLN A 201 -8.00 15.93 14.44
CA GLN A 201 -6.58 16.24 14.37
C GLN A 201 -6.05 16.01 12.96
N HIS A 202 -5.77 17.12 12.30
CA HIS A 202 -5.19 17.15 10.98
C HIS A 202 -3.88 17.94 11.00
N VAL A 203 -2.91 17.50 10.21
CA VAL A 203 -1.53 17.97 10.31
C VAL A 203 -1.13 18.89 9.17
N ILE A 204 -1.92 18.96 8.10
CA ILE A 204 -1.71 19.86 6.97
C ILE A 204 -3.05 20.24 6.32
N SER A 205 -3.25 21.51 5.97
CA SER A 205 -4.44 21.94 5.21
C SER A 205 -4.24 21.81 3.71
N VAL A 206 -5.34 21.80 2.96
CA VAL A 206 -5.31 21.81 1.48
C VAL A 206 -4.53 23.01 0.97
N ASP A 207 -4.79 24.21 1.48
CA ASP A 207 -4.09 25.44 1.05
C ASP A 207 -2.58 25.37 1.28
N VAL A 208 -2.15 24.83 2.43
CA VAL A 208 -0.73 24.65 2.72
C VAL A 208 -0.10 23.63 1.77
N LEU A 209 -0.79 22.53 1.51
CA LEU A 209 -0.33 21.51 0.56
C LEU A 209 -0.20 22.09 -0.85
N LEU A 210 -1.19 22.85 -1.33
CA LEU A 210 -1.15 23.50 -2.64
C LEU A 210 -0.03 24.54 -2.72
N SER A 211 0.20 25.29 -1.65
CA SER A 211 1.32 26.24 -1.57
C SER A 211 2.68 25.55 -1.69
N ILE A 212 2.88 24.42 -1.00
CA ILE A 212 4.09 23.59 -1.13
C ILE A 212 4.19 23.05 -2.57
N TRP A 213 3.08 22.56 -3.12
CA TRP A 213 3.01 22.01 -4.47
C TRP A 213 3.41 23.04 -5.52
N ASP A 214 2.87 24.27 -5.45
CA ASP A 214 3.19 25.35 -6.38
C ASP A 214 4.69 25.63 -6.43
N LYS A 215 5.36 25.52 -5.28
CA LYS A 215 6.81 25.70 -5.11
C LYS A 215 7.65 24.43 -5.35
N ALA A 216 7.02 23.30 -5.66
CA ALA A 216 7.64 22.02 -5.97
C ALA A 216 7.27 21.55 -7.39
N PRO A 217 7.84 22.15 -8.46
CA PRO A 217 7.49 21.82 -9.84
C PRO A 217 7.86 20.38 -10.26
N GLN A 218 8.76 19.72 -9.52
CA GLN A 218 9.20 18.35 -9.81
C GLN A 218 8.42 17.28 -9.05
N LEU A 219 7.37 17.65 -8.31
CA LEU A 219 6.62 16.71 -7.48
C LEU A 219 5.91 15.67 -8.36
N GLN A 220 6.26 14.39 -8.18
CA GLN A 220 5.71 13.26 -8.93
C GLN A 220 4.94 12.28 -8.04
N THR A 221 5.29 12.21 -6.75
CA THR A 221 4.68 11.30 -5.79
C THR A 221 4.11 12.08 -4.61
N LEU A 222 2.82 11.91 -4.37
CA LEU A 222 2.13 12.42 -3.18
C LEU A 222 1.53 11.27 -2.39
N GLU A 223 1.92 11.16 -1.13
CA GLU A 223 1.34 10.22 -0.18
C GLU A 223 0.79 10.98 1.04
N LEU A 224 -0.50 10.87 1.28
CA LEU A 224 -1.16 11.50 2.42
C LEU A 224 -1.93 10.42 3.17
N LYS A 225 -1.64 10.23 4.45
CA LYS A 225 -2.33 9.24 5.28
C LYS A 225 -2.86 9.89 6.55
N TYR A 226 -4.18 10.05 6.65
CA TYR A 226 -4.87 10.72 7.76
C TYR A 226 -4.28 12.09 8.10
N ALA A 227 -3.76 12.79 7.10
CA ALA A 227 -2.97 14.00 7.31
C ALA A 227 -3.73 15.28 6.99
N LEU A 228 -4.58 15.23 5.97
CA LEU A 228 -5.17 16.41 5.33
C LEU A 228 -6.40 16.91 6.10
N THR A 229 -6.49 18.23 6.30
CA THR A 229 -7.64 18.85 6.98
C THR A 229 -8.88 18.92 6.09
N GLN A 230 -10.05 18.87 6.71
CA GLN A 230 -11.35 19.04 6.05
C GLN A 230 -11.73 20.50 5.80
N SER A 231 -10.99 21.46 6.37
CA SER A 231 -11.32 22.89 6.28
C SER A 231 -10.99 23.40 4.87
N ALA A 232 -11.93 23.19 3.95
CA ALA A 232 -11.99 23.88 2.67
C ALA A 232 -12.35 25.34 2.93
N THR A 233 -11.37 26.15 3.31
CA THR A 233 -11.39 27.53 2.82
C THR A 233 -11.39 27.41 1.30
N GLN A 234 -12.39 28.00 0.63
CA GLN A 234 -12.40 28.02 -0.83
C GLN A 234 -11.02 28.48 -1.30
N PRO A 235 -10.32 27.69 -2.15
CA PRO A 235 -8.97 28.05 -2.58
C PRO A 235 -9.03 29.44 -3.20
N GLN A 236 -8.31 30.39 -2.60
CA GLN A 236 -8.22 31.76 -3.10
C GLN A 236 -7.26 31.78 -4.31
N GLY A 237 -7.73 31.26 -5.45
CA GLY A 237 -6.97 31.29 -6.69
C GLY A 237 -7.25 30.11 -7.61
N ALA A 238 -7.16 30.37 -8.92
CA ALA A 238 -7.14 29.31 -9.92
C ALA A 238 -5.78 28.57 -9.85
N HIS A 239 -5.72 27.49 -9.09
CA HIS A 239 -4.56 26.58 -9.14
C HIS A 239 -4.63 25.74 -10.42
N VAL A 240 -3.55 25.72 -11.19
CA VAL A 240 -3.42 24.84 -12.34
C VAL A 240 -3.27 23.41 -11.84
N ALA A 241 -4.20 22.52 -12.21
CA ALA A 241 -4.11 21.12 -11.85
C ALA A 241 -2.80 20.52 -12.37
N ARG A 242 -2.09 19.79 -11.50
CA ARG A 242 -0.78 19.19 -11.84
C ARG A 242 -0.87 17.68 -11.89
N GLY A 243 -0.11 17.11 -12.84
CA GLY A 243 -0.01 15.68 -13.05
C GLY A 243 0.87 15.00 -11.98
N LEU A 244 0.36 13.98 -11.30
CA LEU A 244 1.16 13.10 -10.44
C LEU A 244 1.39 11.73 -11.09
N ARG A 245 2.55 11.12 -10.86
CA ARG A 245 2.83 9.72 -11.23
C ARG A 245 2.36 8.71 -10.20
N VAL A 246 2.32 9.12 -8.93
CA VAL A 246 1.86 8.30 -7.82
C VAL A 246 1.07 9.19 -6.86
N LEU A 247 -0.19 8.83 -6.61
CA LEU A 247 -1.03 9.43 -5.59
C LEU A 247 -1.53 8.32 -4.66
N ARG A 248 -1.12 8.37 -3.39
CA ARG A 248 -1.64 7.50 -2.33
C ARG A 248 -2.32 8.37 -1.28
N PHE A 249 -3.64 8.31 -1.23
CA PHE A 249 -4.43 9.08 -0.30
C PHE A 249 -5.13 8.16 0.69
N SER A 250 -5.11 8.51 1.97
CA SER A 250 -5.92 7.86 3.00
C SER A 250 -6.51 8.91 3.92
N SER A 251 -7.82 8.82 4.18
CA SER A 251 -8.54 9.73 5.06
C SER A 251 -9.64 9.00 5.81
N LEU A 252 -10.11 9.59 6.91
CA LEU A 252 -11.30 9.12 7.59
C LEU A 252 -12.54 9.38 6.72
N HIS A 253 -12.74 10.62 6.30
CA HIS A 253 -13.88 11.02 5.48
C HIS A 253 -13.44 11.48 4.09
N GLU A 254 -14.37 11.45 3.16
CA GLU A 254 -14.16 11.88 1.77
C GLU A 254 -14.09 13.40 1.60
N SER A 255 -14.43 14.21 2.62
CA SER A 255 -14.39 15.68 2.53
C SER A 255 -13.01 16.22 2.15
N ALA A 256 -11.95 15.69 2.77
CA ALA A 256 -10.58 16.05 2.43
C ALA A 256 -10.20 15.60 1.00
N TRP A 257 -10.74 14.47 0.55
CA TRP A 257 -10.54 13.99 -0.82
C TRP A 257 -11.24 14.88 -1.84
N LEU A 258 -12.50 15.26 -1.57
CA LEU A 258 -13.30 16.18 -2.40
C LEU A 258 -12.65 17.55 -2.52
N ALA A 259 -12.04 18.05 -1.44
CA ALA A 259 -11.33 19.32 -1.46
C ALA A 259 -10.02 19.25 -2.28
N LEU A 260 -9.34 18.10 -2.27
CA LEU A 260 -8.08 17.91 -2.98
C LEU A 260 -8.27 17.61 -4.48
N ALA A 261 -9.31 16.85 -4.82
CA ALA A 261 -9.54 16.30 -6.15
C ALA A 261 -9.49 17.33 -7.31
N PRO A 262 -10.06 18.55 -7.19
CA PRO A 262 -10.03 19.54 -8.27
C PRO A 262 -8.63 20.04 -8.65
N HIS A 263 -7.63 19.82 -7.79
CA HIS A 263 -6.27 20.34 -7.96
C HIS A 263 -5.28 19.31 -8.49
N ILE A 264 -5.70 18.06 -8.65
CA ILE A 264 -4.84 16.95 -9.03
C ILE A 264 -5.33 16.34 -10.33
N THR A 265 -4.39 16.05 -11.23
CA THR A 265 -4.63 15.13 -12.34
C THR A 265 -3.69 13.94 -12.21
N VAL A 266 -4.20 12.75 -12.52
CA VAL A 266 -3.39 11.53 -12.56
C VAL A 266 -3.56 10.91 -13.95
N PRO A 267 -2.47 10.79 -14.74
CA PRO A 267 -2.53 10.18 -16.07
C PRO A 267 -2.83 8.68 -15.97
N SER A 268 -3.25 8.09 -17.09
CA SER A 268 -3.60 6.67 -17.21
C SER A 268 -2.50 5.69 -16.79
N SER A 269 -1.24 6.07 -16.95
CA SER A 269 -0.08 5.24 -16.59
C SER A 269 0.37 5.37 -15.12
N ALA A 270 -0.32 6.17 -14.30
CA ALA A 270 0.10 6.50 -12.95
C ALA A 270 -0.60 5.64 -11.89
N GLU A 271 0.05 5.50 -10.73
CA GLU A 271 -0.49 4.78 -9.58
C GLU A 271 -1.44 5.71 -8.81
N LEU A 272 -2.72 5.36 -8.76
CA LEU A 272 -3.72 6.04 -7.94
C LEU A 272 -4.27 5.05 -6.93
N ARG A 273 -4.09 5.35 -5.64
CA ARG A 273 -4.66 4.61 -4.52
C ARG A 273 -5.35 5.58 -3.58
N VAL A 274 -6.67 5.49 -3.47
CA VAL A 274 -7.47 6.25 -2.51
C VAL A 274 -8.02 5.27 -1.50
N ASN A 275 -7.89 5.58 -0.20
CA ASN A 275 -8.48 4.87 0.92
C ASN A 275 -9.32 5.83 1.77
N ILE A 276 -10.64 5.70 1.76
CA ILE A 276 -11.53 6.45 2.65
C ILE A 276 -12.10 5.46 3.66
N ASP A 277 -11.87 5.68 4.96
CA ASP A 277 -12.25 4.76 6.04
C ASP A 277 -13.71 4.93 6.52
N PHE A 278 -14.42 6.01 6.17
CA PHE A 278 -15.77 6.33 6.62
C PHE A 278 -16.47 7.24 5.59
N PRO A 279 -16.75 6.73 4.37
CA PRO A 279 -17.41 7.54 3.37
C PRO A 279 -18.84 7.87 3.81
N MET A 280 -19.19 9.16 3.85
CA MET A 280 -20.55 9.66 4.10
C MET A 280 -21.48 9.28 2.94
N THR A 281 -21.00 9.41 1.70
CA THR A 281 -21.68 8.96 0.48
C THR A 281 -20.69 8.35 -0.51
N LEU A 282 -21.10 7.24 -1.13
CA LEU A 282 -20.32 6.60 -2.18
C LEU A 282 -20.24 7.46 -3.44
N ASP A 283 -21.31 8.16 -3.79
CA ASP A 283 -21.36 9.05 -4.96
C ASP A 283 -20.25 10.09 -4.97
N SER A 284 -20.09 10.81 -3.86
CA SER A 284 -19.10 11.88 -3.77
C SER A 284 -17.67 11.33 -3.84
N THR A 285 -17.42 10.18 -3.22
CA THR A 285 -16.13 9.50 -3.28
C THR A 285 -15.81 9.08 -4.72
N PHE A 286 -16.77 8.52 -5.45
CA PHE A 286 -16.63 8.17 -6.86
C PHE A 286 -16.48 9.38 -7.77
N TYR A 287 -17.23 10.45 -7.50
CA TYR A 287 -17.16 11.69 -8.27
C TYR A 287 -15.76 12.30 -8.17
N ALA A 288 -15.22 12.44 -6.97
CA ALA A 288 -13.87 12.95 -6.75
C ALA A 288 -12.82 12.05 -7.39
N PHE A 289 -13.01 10.73 -7.33
CA PHE A 289 -12.15 9.79 -8.04
C PHE A 289 -12.15 10.00 -9.56
N ARG A 290 -13.33 10.09 -10.18
CA ARG A 290 -13.47 10.38 -11.61
C ARG A 290 -12.91 11.74 -12.01
N THR A 291 -12.91 12.70 -11.09
CA THR A 291 -12.33 14.04 -11.32
C THR A 291 -10.81 13.96 -11.44
N VAL A 292 -10.17 13.12 -10.62
CA VAL A 292 -8.70 13.01 -10.57
C VAL A 292 -8.14 12.05 -11.64
N ALA A 293 -8.82 10.93 -11.85
CA ALA A 293 -8.46 9.99 -12.90
C ALA A 293 -8.96 10.55 -14.24
N LEU A 294 -8.07 11.07 -15.08
CA LEU A 294 -8.40 11.37 -16.48
C LEU A 294 -8.54 10.02 -17.21
N ILE A 295 -9.72 9.38 -17.08
CA ILE A 295 -9.95 7.99 -17.48
C ILE A 295 -9.84 7.88 -19.01
N GLU A 296 -8.70 7.39 -19.49
CA GLU A 296 -8.56 6.90 -20.86
C GLU A 296 -9.05 5.45 -20.97
N PRO A 297 -9.70 5.06 -22.10
CA PRO A 297 -10.03 3.67 -22.36
C PRO A 297 -8.75 2.81 -22.42
N GLY A 298 -8.49 2.00 -21.38
CA GLY A 298 -7.28 1.15 -21.32
C GLY A 298 -6.59 1.12 -19.96
N ALA A 299 -6.74 2.17 -19.16
CA ALA A 299 -6.00 2.36 -17.92
C ALA A 299 -6.44 1.40 -16.80
N VAL A 300 -5.50 1.08 -15.89
CA VAL A 300 -5.74 0.31 -14.66
C VAL A 300 -5.67 1.26 -13.48
N TYR A 301 -6.78 1.45 -12.78
CA TYR A 301 -6.81 2.25 -11.55
C TYR A 301 -7.24 1.41 -10.35
N GLU A 302 -6.92 1.83 -9.13
CA GLU A 302 -7.23 1.06 -7.92
C GLU A 302 -7.90 1.94 -6.84
N VAL A 303 -9.21 1.80 -6.64
CA VAL A 303 -9.93 2.46 -5.53
C VAL A 303 -10.12 1.47 -4.41
N HIS A 304 -9.66 1.83 -3.20
CA HIS A 304 -9.94 1.09 -1.97
C HIS A 304 -10.92 1.91 -1.14
N LEU A 305 -12.11 1.37 -0.85
CA LEU A 305 -12.98 1.95 0.17
C LEU A 305 -12.91 1.06 1.41
N GLU A 306 -12.37 1.58 2.51
CA GLU A 306 -12.38 0.92 3.81
C GLU A 306 -13.50 1.50 4.68
N SER A 307 -14.14 0.72 5.56
CA SER A 307 -15.07 1.27 6.55
C SER A 307 -14.59 0.82 7.93
N LEU A 308 -14.26 1.72 8.85
CA LEU A 308 -13.91 1.41 10.25
C LEU A 308 -15.02 1.93 11.20
N PRO A 309 -14.96 1.71 12.52
CA PRO A 309 -15.86 2.33 13.50
C PRO A 309 -15.21 3.51 14.22
N ARG A 310 -16.04 4.45 14.69
CA ARG A 310 -15.63 5.47 15.68
C ARG A 310 -15.27 4.77 17.01
N GLY A 311 -14.00 4.87 17.44
CA GLY A 311 -13.63 4.73 18.85
C GLY A 311 -12.98 3.42 19.34
N ALA A 312 -12.51 2.50 18.49
CA ALA A 312 -11.84 1.27 18.97
C ALA A 312 -10.31 1.32 18.79
N ALA A 313 -9.59 1.82 19.79
CA ALA A 313 -8.12 1.93 19.77
C ALA A 313 -7.35 0.63 20.15
N THR A 314 -8.01 -0.49 20.49
CA THR A 314 -7.32 -1.62 21.16
C THR A 314 -7.77 -3.03 20.82
N SER A 315 -8.48 -3.26 19.71
CA SER A 315 -8.80 -4.62 19.24
C SER A 315 -8.45 -4.75 17.75
N PRO A 316 -8.02 -5.92 17.24
CA PRO A 316 -7.87 -6.14 15.81
C PRO A 316 -9.27 -6.15 15.15
N ALA A 317 -9.85 -4.97 15.05
CA ALA A 317 -11.15 -4.70 14.47
C ALA A 317 -11.03 -4.81 12.94
N PHE A 318 -12.06 -5.40 12.34
CA PHE A 318 -11.99 -6.10 11.08
C PHE A 318 -12.51 -5.18 9.96
N LYS A 319 -11.73 -5.00 8.88
CA LYS A 319 -11.95 -4.05 7.78
C LYS A 319 -12.87 -4.56 6.66
N TYR A 320 -13.72 -3.72 6.08
CA TYR A 320 -14.23 -3.93 4.72
C TYR A 320 -13.23 -3.37 3.71
N SER A 321 -13.08 -4.01 2.55
CA SER A 321 -12.39 -3.39 1.42
C SER A 321 -13.21 -3.64 0.17
N VAL A 322 -13.81 -2.57 -0.36
CA VAL A 322 -14.40 -2.54 -1.69
C VAL A 322 -13.31 -2.07 -2.64
N TYR A 323 -12.84 -2.99 -3.48
CA TYR A 323 -11.83 -2.73 -4.49
C TYR A 323 -12.54 -2.45 -5.81
N ILE A 324 -12.30 -1.29 -6.39
CA ILE A 324 -12.82 -0.96 -7.73
C ILE A 324 -11.64 -0.68 -8.62
N ALA A 325 -11.34 -1.61 -9.50
CA ALA A 325 -10.40 -1.40 -10.58
C ALA A 325 -11.11 -1.19 -11.90
N ALA A 326 -10.97 -0.01 -12.49
CA ALA A 326 -11.28 0.16 -13.89
C ALA A 326 -10.17 -0.53 -14.70
N TRP A 327 -10.54 -1.47 -15.56
CA TRP A 327 -9.66 -2.10 -16.54
C TRP A 327 -10.25 -1.83 -17.91
N GLY A 328 -9.58 -1.06 -18.76
CA GLY A 328 -9.79 -1.04 -20.23
C GLY A 328 -11.22 -0.94 -20.79
N ARG A 329 -11.99 -2.03 -20.67
CA ARG A 329 -13.37 -2.22 -21.14
C ARG A 329 -14.43 -2.44 -20.03
N GLY A 330 -14.10 -2.30 -18.75
CA GLY A 330 -15.05 -2.47 -17.64
C GLY A 330 -14.47 -2.29 -16.22
N THR A 331 -15.33 -2.10 -15.21
CA THR A 331 -14.88 -2.06 -13.80
C THR A 331 -14.90 -3.46 -13.16
N SER A 332 -13.87 -3.76 -12.39
CA SER A 332 -13.73 -4.91 -11.52
C SER A 332 -14.03 -4.48 -10.10
N LEU A 333 -15.09 -5.02 -9.52
CA LEU A 333 -15.51 -4.81 -8.15
C LEU A 333 -15.14 -6.04 -7.33
N GLN A 334 -14.28 -5.89 -6.34
CA GLN A 334 -14.00 -6.92 -5.37
C GLN A 334 -14.56 -6.51 -4.01
N VAL A 335 -15.38 -7.38 -3.45
CA VAL A 335 -15.96 -7.25 -2.13
C VAL A 335 -15.30 -8.30 -1.24
N SER A 336 -14.53 -7.85 -0.26
CA SER A 336 -13.85 -8.73 0.70
C SER A 336 -14.38 -8.52 2.12
N ARG A 337 -14.42 -9.61 2.89
CA ARG A 337 -15.04 -9.64 4.22
C ARG A 337 -14.06 -9.26 5.32
N ARG A 338 -14.54 -8.45 6.28
CA ARG A 338 -14.19 -8.57 7.72
C ARG A 338 -15.19 -7.77 8.58
N ARG A 339 -15.59 -8.32 9.74
CA ARG A 339 -16.77 -7.90 10.54
C ARG A 339 -16.62 -6.53 11.23
N ASP A 340 -17.42 -5.54 10.85
CA ASP A 340 -17.79 -4.42 11.73
C ASP A 340 -19.17 -3.81 11.36
N PRO A 341 -19.77 -2.93 12.20
CA PRO A 341 -21.21 -2.63 12.17
C PRO A 341 -21.59 -1.67 11.04
N THR A 342 -22.86 -1.74 10.67
CA THR A 342 -23.62 -0.84 9.76
C THR A 342 -22.81 0.32 9.15
N PRO A 343 -22.27 0.15 7.93
CA PRO A 343 -21.78 1.28 7.15
C PRO A 343 -22.85 2.38 7.04
N LEU A 344 -22.43 3.63 6.84
CA LEU A 344 -23.34 4.76 6.59
C LEU A 344 -24.07 4.63 5.22
N TRP A 345 -23.64 3.70 4.38
CA TRP A 345 -24.18 3.41 3.06
C TRP A 345 -24.72 1.98 3.00
N THR A 346 -25.69 1.72 2.10
CA THR A 346 -26.28 0.39 1.92
C THR A 346 -25.71 -0.35 0.70
N TRP A 347 -25.82 -1.67 0.70
CA TRP A 347 -25.40 -2.50 -0.43
C TRP A 347 -26.23 -2.22 -1.69
N GLU A 348 -27.52 -1.91 -1.54
CA GLU A 348 -28.41 -1.49 -2.63
C GLU A 348 -27.93 -0.17 -3.25
N TYR A 349 -27.45 0.76 -2.42
CA TYR A 349 -26.90 2.01 -2.91
C TYR A 349 -25.59 1.79 -3.67
N LEU A 350 -24.67 0.96 -3.16
CA LEU A 350 -23.47 0.59 -3.93
C LEU A 350 -23.84 -0.08 -5.27
N CYS A 351 -24.86 -0.93 -5.26
CA CYS A 351 -25.36 -1.59 -6.47
C CYS A 351 -25.90 -0.58 -7.49
N SER A 352 -26.70 0.40 -7.07
CA SER A 352 -27.27 1.38 -8.00
C SER A 352 -26.19 2.21 -8.70
N LEU A 353 -25.06 2.44 -8.04
CA LEU A 353 -23.93 3.19 -8.60
C LEU A 353 -23.07 2.39 -9.59
N LEU A 354 -22.93 1.08 -9.35
CA LEU A 354 -21.94 0.24 -10.05
C LEU A 354 -22.56 -0.78 -11.01
N SER A 355 -23.86 -1.02 -10.93
CA SER A 355 -24.59 -1.92 -11.83
C SER A 355 -24.47 -1.43 -13.28
N GLY A 356 -24.29 -2.37 -14.23
CA GLY A 356 -24.08 -2.09 -15.65
C GLY A 356 -22.66 -1.62 -16.00
N SER A 357 -21.94 -1.00 -15.07
CA SER A 357 -20.52 -0.60 -15.26
C SER A 357 -19.55 -1.71 -14.87
N THR A 358 -19.93 -2.50 -13.85
CA THR A 358 -19.13 -3.61 -13.32
C THR A 358 -19.18 -4.81 -14.23
N ARG A 359 -18.03 -5.12 -14.86
CA ARG A 359 -17.84 -6.31 -15.70
C ARG A 359 -17.27 -7.48 -14.93
N ARG A 360 -16.51 -7.25 -13.87
CA ARG A 360 -15.97 -8.32 -13.03
C ARG A 360 -16.41 -8.10 -11.59
N LEU A 361 -17.02 -9.10 -10.96
CA LEU A 361 -17.42 -9.07 -9.56
C LEU A 361 -16.70 -10.20 -8.82
N ILE A 362 -15.96 -9.88 -7.76
CA ILE A 362 -15.25 -10.86 -6.93
C ILE A 362 -15.83 -10.78 -5.51
N LEU A 363 -16.44 -11.87 -5.07
CA LEU A 363 -17.04 -12.02 -3.74
C LEU A 363 -16.17 -12.95 -2.89
N GLY A 364 -15.38 -12.34 -2.01
CA GLY A 364 -14.39 -13.01 -1.17
C GLY A 364 -13.14 -13.40 -1.95
N VAL A 365 -11.96 -13.26 -1.32
CA VAL A 365 -10.67 -13.51 -2.00
C VAL A 365 -9.83 -14.54 -1.27
N SER A 366 -10.09 -14.79 0.01
CA SER A 366 -9.39 -15.82 0.78
C SER A 366 -10.27 -17.05 1.03
N PRO A 367 -9.75 -18.28 0.88
CA PRO A 367 -10.46 -19.51 1.27
C PRO A 367 -10.84 -19.56 2.77
N HIS A 368 -10.26 -18.65 3.57
CA HIS A 368 -10.59 -18.48 4.99
C HIS A 368 -11.74 -17.51 5.26
N GLU A 369 -12.27 -16.83 4.24
CA GLU A 369 -13.46 -15.99 4.38
C GLU A 369 -14.70 -16.88 4.62
N ARG A 370 -15.56 -16.44 5.55
CA ARG A 370 -16.85 -17.13 5.80
C ARG A 370 -17.81 -16.75 4.67
N PRO A 371 -18.77 -17.64 4.33
CA PRO A 371 -19.79 -17.32 3.34
C PRO A 371 -20.54 -16.03 3.70
N PHE A 372 -20.83 -15.23 2.68
CA PHE A 372 -21.70 -14.07 2.74
C PHE A 372 -23.17 -14.48 2.92
N PHE A 373 -23.61 -15.51 2.20
CA PHE A 373 -25.03 -15.90 2.10
C PHE A 373 -25.39 -17.11 2.97
N GLY A 374 -24.39 -17.84 3.47
CA GLY A 374 -24.60 -19.05 4.28
C GLY A 374 -24.82 -18.78 5.77
N PRO A 375 -25.59 -19.63 6.47
CA PRO A 375 -25.73 -19.56 7.93
C PRO A 375 -24.36 -19.69 8.59
N THR A 376 -24.15 -18.95 9.67
CA THR A 376 -22.90 -19.06 10.42
C THR A 376 -22.75 -20.47 11.01
N ARG A 377 -21.53 -20.91 11.34
CA ARG A 377 -21.28 -22.18 12.07
C ARG A 377 -22.09 -22.32 13.38
N ARG A 378 -22.72 -21.25 13.87
CA ARG A 378 -23.60 -21.22 15.05
C ARG A 378 -25.10 -21.14 14.69
N GLN A 379 -25.50 -21.51 13.47
CA GLN A 379 -26.89 -21.45 12.97
C GLN A 379 -27.56 -20.07 12.98
N GLY A 380 -26.82 -18.99 13.26
CA GLY A 380 -27.33 -17.63 13.11
C GLY A 380 -27.54 -17.25 11.64
N PRO A 381 -28.37 -16.22 11.36
CA PRO A 381 -28.59 -15.70 10.01
C PRO A 381 -27.26 -15.37 9.31
N PRO A 382 -27.24 -15.32 7.96
CA PRO A 382 -26.08 -14.83 7.24
C PRO A 382 -25.66 -13.49 7.84
N LEU A 383 -24.36 -13.32 8.04
CA LEU A 383 -23.85 -12.12 8.73
C LEU A 383 -24.08 -10.85 7.90
N PHE A 384 -24.29 -11.00 6.59
CA PHE A 384 -24.45 -9.93 5.63
C PHE A 384 -25.48 -10.36 4.59
N ASP A 385 -26.57 -9.61 4.47
CA ASP A 385 -27.53 -9.83 3.40
C ASP A 385 -27.08 -9.03 2.17
N LEU A 386 -26.29 -9.68 1.30
CA LEU A 386 -25.92 -9.13 -0.01
C LEU A 386 -27.00 -9.41 -1.08
N THR A 387 -28.19 -9.87 -0.70
CA THR A 387 -29.22 -10.31 -1.65
C THR A 387 -29.68 -9.18 -2.55
N GLY A 388 -30.02 -8.03 -1.96
CA GLY A 388 -30.44 -6.85 -2.73
C GLY A 388 -29.36 -6.36 -3.69
N PHE A 389 -28.10 -6.38 -3.24
CA PHE A 389 -26.95 -6.02 -4.08
C PHE A 389 -26.74 -7.00 -5.22
N LEU A 390 -26.62 -8.30 -4.94
CA LEU A 390 -26.34 -9.27 -6.00
C LEU A 390 -27.48 -9.34 -7.02
N GLY A 391 -28.74 -9.16 -6.58
CA GLY A 391 -29.90 -9.11 -7.48
C GLY A 391 -30.09 -7.82 -8.27
N GLY A 392 -29.41 -6.74 -7.89
CA GLY A 392 -29.39 -5.50 -8.67
C GLY A 392 -28.23 -5.42 -9.67
N MET A 393 -27.19 -6.26 -9.52
CA MET A 393 -25.96 -6.17 -10.33
C MET A 393 -26.14 -6.78 -11.71
N ARG A 394 -26.26 -5.93 -12.74
CA ARG A 394 -26.45 -6.31 -14.15
C ARG A 394 -25.15 -6.11 -14.93
N GLY A 395 -25.00 -6.87 -16.03
CA GLY A 395 -23.91 -6.69 -16.98
C GLY A 395 -22.55 -7.23 -16.54
N ILE A 396 -22.53 -8.05 -15.48
CA ILE A 396 -21.36 -8.80 -15.03
C ILE A 396 -20.97 -9.81 -16.12
N GLU A 397 -19.73 -9.74 -16.57
CA GLU A 397 -19.13 -10.71 -17.49
C GLU A 397 -18.39 -11.82 -16.73
N MET A 398 -17.75 -11.50 -15.60
CA MET A 398 -17.04 -12.47 -14.76
C MET A 398 -17.51 -12.36 -13.31
N LEU A 399 -17.95 -13.48 -12.73
CA LEU A 399 -18.27 -13.59 -11.30
C LEU A 399 -17.31 -14.55 -10.61
N THR A 400 -16.58 -14.07 -9.61
CA THR A 400 -15.80 -14.91 -8.69
C THR A 400 -16.55 -15.04 -7.37
N ILE A 401 -16.79 -16.26 -6.90
CA ILE A 401 -17.59 -16.51 -5.70
C ILE A 401 -17.14 -17.78 -4.96
N ASN A 402 -17.30 -17.83 -3.64
CA ASN A 402 -16.98 -19.01 -2.84
C ASN A 402 -18.01 -20.14 -3.05
N ALA A 403 -17.54 -21.39 -3.08
CA ALA A 403 -18.40 -22.58 -3.20
C ALA A 403 -19.48 -22.65 -2.10
N LYS A 404 -19.18 -22.20 -0.87
CA LYS A 404 -20.17 -22.17 0.22
C LYS A 404 -21.30 -21.18 -0.01
N ASP A 405 -21.02 -20.08 -0.70
CA ASP A 405 -22.02 -19.08 -1.06
C ASP A 405 -22.92 -19.57 -2.19
N ILE A 406 -22.35 -20.30 -3.16
CA ILE A 406 -23.13 -21.02 -4.17
C ILE A 406 -24.08 -22.02 -3.50
N MET A 407 -23.58 -22.83 -2.56
CA MET A 407 -24.40 -23.78 -1.80
C MET A 407 -25.51 -23.11 -0.98
N ALA A 408 -25.30 -21.84 -0.59
CA ALA A 408 -26.29 -21.03 0.11
C ALA A 408 -27.29 -20.34 -0.82
N GLY A 409 -27.24 -20.60 -2.14
CA GLY A 409 -28.19 -20.06 -3.11
C GLY A 409 -27.79 -18.71 -3.72
N ALA A 410 -26.55 -18.25 -3.57
CA ALA A 410 -26.14 -16.94 -4.09
C ALA A 410 -26.37 -16.78 -5.61
N LEU A 411 -26.26 -17.85 -6.40
CA LEU A 411 -26.49 -17.80 -7.85
C LEU A 411 -27.95 -17.52 -8.22
N ASP A 412 -28.91 -17.95 -7.38
CA ASP A 412 -30.33 -17.69 -7.59
C ASP A 412 -30.66 -16.19 -7.40
N LEU A 413 -29.77 -15.45 -6.75
CA LEU A 413 -29.94 -14.03 -6.49
C LEU A 413 -29.56 -13.17 -7.70
N LEU A 414 -28.84 -13.69 -8.70
CA LEU A 414 -28.50 -12.92 -9.90
C LEU A 414 -29.76 -12.45 -10.65
N PRO A 415 -29.76 -11.26 -11.30
CA PRO A 415 -30.90 -10.77 -12.06
C PRO A 415 -31.38 -11.78 -13.10
N ARG A 416 -32.70 -11.86 -13.32
CA ARG A 416 -33.26 -12.70 -14.40
C ARG A 416 -32.72 -12.28 -15.76
N GLY A 417 -32.44 -13.27 -16.62
CA GLY A 417 -31.80 -13.06 -17.93
C GLY A 417 -30.33 -12.67 -17.85
N HIS A 418 -29.71 -12.71 -16.67
CA HIS A 418 -28.30 -12.41 -16.50
C HIS A 418 -27.47 -13.66 -16.18
N LEU A 419 -26.68 -14.08 -17.17
CA LEU A 419 -25.68 -15.14 -17.04
C LEU A 419 -24.30 -14.50 -17.26
N PRO A 420 -23.38 -14.57 -16.29
CA PRO A 420 -22.01 -14.13 -16.52
C PRO A 420 -21.38 -15.01 -17.61
N ARG A 421 -20.42 -14.48 -18.37
CA ARG A 421 -19.65 -15.26 -19.35
C ARG A 421 -18.66 -16.20 -18.68
N GLU A 422 -18.16 -15.81 -17.51
CA GLU A 422 -17.19 -16.57 -16.72
C GLU A 422 -17.66 -16.66 -15.26
N LEU A 423 -17.66 -17.87 -14.71
CA LEU A 423 -17.96 -18.16 -13.31
C LEU A 423 -16.74 -18.82 -12.67
N VAL A 424 -16.06 -18.09 -11.79
CA VAL A 424 -14.90 -18.56 -11.03
C VAL A 424 -15.37 -18.99 -9.64
N VAL A 425 -15.22 -20.27 -9.31
CA VAL A 425 -15.66 -20.86 -8.05
C VAL A 425 -14.46 -21.14 -7.16
N GLN A 426 -14.38 -20.47 -6.02
CA GLN A 426 -13.26 -20.60 -5.08
C GLN A 426 -13.63 -21.45 -3.84
N GLY A 427 -12.62 -21.86 -3.07
CA GLY A 427 -12.83 -22.50 -1.77
C GLY A 427 -13.08 -24.01 -1.82
N GLY A 428 -12.64 -24.66 -2.89
CA GLY A 428 -12.69 -26.12 -3.03
C GLY A 428 -14.09 -26.67 -3.32
N PRO A 429 -14.67 -26.38 -4.51
CA PRO A 429 -15.99 -26.86 -4.88
C PRO A 429 -16.04 -28.40 -4.92
N GLY A 430 -16.85 -29.00 -4.04
CA GLY A 430 -17.16 -30.43 -4.06
C GLY A 430 -18.33 -30.76 -5.00
N ARG A 431 -18.64 -32.06 -5.14
CA ARG A 431 -19.73 -32.57 -6.00
C ARG A 431 -21.07 -31.87 -5.76
N ALA A 432 -21.45 -31.67 -4.49
CA ALA A 432 -22.70 -30.98 -4.14
C ALA A 432 -22.78 -29.55 -4.71
N CYS A 433 -21.66 -28.81 -4.73
CA CYS A 433 -21.61 -27.47 -5.31
C CYS A 433 -21.80 -27.50 -6.83
N LEU A 434 -21.20 -28.48 -7.50
CA LEU A 434 -21.36 -28.67 -8.94
C LEU A 434 -22.78 -29.08 -9.31
N ASP A 435 -23.43 -29.92 -8.51
CA ASP A 435 -24.83 -30.29 -8.72
C ASP A 435 -25.75 -29.08 -8.56
N VAL A 436 -25.49 -28.19 -7.60
CA VAL A 436 -26.20 -26.90 -7.45
C VAL A 436 -25.99 -26.01 -8.68
N ILE A 437 -24.77 -25.87 -9.18
CA ILE A 437 -24.48 -25.07 -10.39
C ILE A 437 -25.21 -25.65 -11.61
N LYS A 438 -25.16 -26.97 -11.81
CA LYS A 438 -25.87 -27.65 -12.91
C LYS A 438 -27.38 -27.43 -12.85
N ALA A 439 -27.97 -27.59 -11.66
CA ALA A 439 -29.40 -27.35 -11.45
C ALA A 439 -29.76 -25.89 -11.75
N TRP A 440 -28.95 -24.94 -11.28
CA TRP A 440 -29.12 -23.51 -11.56
C TRP A 440 -29.06 -23.20 -13.07
N LEU A 441 -28.06 -23.69 -13.79
CA LEU A 441 -27.93 -23.50 -15.24
C LEU A 441 -29.14 -24.05 -16.01
N THR A 442 -29.58 -25.27 -15.65
CA THR A 442 -30.74 -25.92 -16.27
C THR A 442 -32.02 -25.09 -16.07
N ARG A 443 -32.22 -24.54 -14.86
CA ARG A 443 -33.35 -23.64 -14.59
C ARG A 443 -33.29 -22.38 -15.46
N ARG A 444 -32.12 -21.74 -15.57
CA ARG A 444 -31.95 -20.52 -16.39
C ARG A 444 -32.23 -20.76 -17.87
N GLU A 445 -31.79 -21.88 -18.42
CA GLU A 445 -32.08 -22.24 -19.82
C GLU A 445 -33.58 -22.38 -20.08
N SER A 446 -34.34 -22.89 -19.11
CA SER A 446 -35.80 -23.00 -19.22
C SER A 446 -36.53 -21.66 -19.11
N GLU A 447 -35.96 -20.69 -18.39
CA GLU A 447 -36.55 -19.36 -18.19
C GLU A 447 -36.38 -18.44 -19.40
N ASP A 448 -35.23 -18.49 -20.08
CA ASP A 448 -34.89 -17.56 -21.16
C ASP A 448 -35.49 -17.93 -22.53
N GLY A 449 -36.07 -19.14 -22.68
CA GLY A 449 -36.79 -19.57 -23.89
C GLY A 449 -35.95 -19.72 -25.16
N ALA A 450 -34.68 -19.29 -25.13
CA ALA A 450 -33.69 -19.41 -26.20
C ALA A 450 -32.36 -19.94 -25.60
N PRO A 451 -31.52 -20.62 -26.40
CA PRO A 451 -30.23 -21.12 -25.93
C PRO A 451 -29.29 -19.95 -25.64
N SER A 452 -29.28 -19.48 -24.39
CA SER A 452 -28.30 -18.53 -23.87
C SER A 452 -26.90 -19.16 -23.89
N PRO A 453 -25.83 -18.41 -24.23
CA PRO A 453 -24.47 -18.93 -24.18
C PRO A 453 -24.12 -19.33 -22.74
N ARG A 454 -23.77 -20.61 -22.54
CA ARG A 454 -23.37 -21.12 -21.22
C ARG A 454 -22.10 -20.45 -20.71
N PRO A 455 -22.00 -20.13 -19.41
CA PRO A 455 -20.78 -19.61 -18.81
C PRO A 455 -19.61 -20.60 -18.94
N THR A 456 -18.41 -20.05 -19.10
CA THR A 456 -17.16 -20.76 -18.83
C THR A 456 -17.02 -20.95 -17.33
N LEU A 457 -16.88 -22.18 -16.86
CA LEU A 457 -16.72 -22.50 -15.44
C LEU A 457 -15.24 -22.70 -15.11
N ILE A 458 -14.73 -21.93 -14.15
CA ILE A 458 -13.35 -22.02 -13.64
C ILE A 458 -13.41 -22.44 -12.18
N LEU A 459 -12.82 -23.59 -11.85
CA LEU A 459 -12.87 -24.15 -10.49
C LEU A 459 -11.51 -23.98 -9.80
N CYS A 460 -11.45 -23.14 -8.78
CA CYS A 460 -10.25 -22.85 -8.00
C CYS A 460 -10.26 -23.64 -6.68
N HIS A 461 -9.27 -24.52 -6.51
CA HIS A 461 -9.00 -25.21 -5.25
C HIS A 461 -7.93 -24.47 -4.47
N GLY A 462 -8.24 -24.05 -3.24
CA GLY A 462 -7.23 -23.54 -2.31
C GLY A 462 -6.36 -24.68 -1.79
N VAL A 463 -5.07 -24.40 -1.60
CA VAL A 463 -3.99 -25.23 -1.02
C VAL A 463 -4.45 -26.60 -0.51
N ILE A 464 -4.09 -27.64 -1.26
CA ILE A 464 -4.21 -29.03 -0.82
C ILE A 464 -3.10 -29.28 0.20
N GLU A 465 -3.38 -29.10 1.49
CA GLU A 465 -2.52 -29.72 2.49
C GLU A 465 -2.50 -31.24 2.23
N LYS A 466 -1.33 -31.87 2.43
CA LYS A 466 -1.00 -33.25 2.02
C LYS A 466 -2.02 -34.38 2.35
N PRO A 467 -3.00 -34.28 3.27
CA PRO A 467 -3.94 -35.39 3.49
C PRO A 467 -5.01 -35.62 2.41
N HIS A 468 -5.27 -34.69 1.48
CA HIS A 468 -6.50 -34.71 0.66
C HIS A 468 -6.37 -35.25 -0.79
N ARG A 469 -5.45 -36.19 -1.04
CA ARG A 469 -5.25 -36.84 -2.35
C ARG A 469 -6.50 -37.52 -2.94
N ARG A 470 -7.44 -37.95 -2.09
CA ARG A 470 -8.72 -38.56 -2.52
C ARG A 470 -9.66 -37.53 -3.15
N ASP A 471 -9.63 -36.29 -2.68
CA ASP A 471 -10.51 -35.23 -3.18
C ASP A 471 -10.09 -34.76 -4.58
N THR A 472 -8.79 -34.83 -4.90
CA THR A 472 -8.24 -34.53 -6.24
C THR A 472 -8.68 -35.55 -7.31
N LEU A 473 -8.74 -36.84 -6.96
CA LEU A 473 -9.23 -37.91 -7.85
C LEU A 473 -10.75 -37.83 -8.05
N ALA A 474 -11.51 -37.53 -6.99
CA ALA A 474 -12.94 -37.30 -7.09
C ALA A 474 -13.26 -36.08 -7.99
N LEU A 475 -12.46 -35.01 -7.90
CA LEU A 475 -12.59 -33.85 -8.79
C LEU A 475 -12.21 -34.14 -10.23
N SER A 476 -11.13 -34.88 -10.49
CA SER A 476 -10.77 -35.33 -11.83
C SER A 476 -11.87 -36.22 -12.45
N SER A 477 -12.49 -37.09 -11.64
CA SER A 477 -13.65 -37.92 -12.04
C SER A 477 -14.88 -37.08 -12.34
N VAL A 478 -15.23 -36.11 -11.49
CA VAL A 478 -16.42 -35.27 -11.70
C VAL A 478 -16.21 -34.27 -12.86
N CYS A 479 -14.99 -33.74 -13.03
CA CYS A 479 -14.62 -32.87 -14.16
C CYS A 479 -14.39 -33.64 -15.48
N SER A 480 -14.34 -34.98 -15.46
CA SER A 480 -14.36 -35.82 -16.66
C SER A 480 -15.76 -36.32 -17.01
N GLU A 481 -16.68 -36.39 -16.04
CA GLU A 481 -18.11 -36.58 -16.25
C GLU A 481 -18.80 -35.36 -16.86
N ILE A 482 -18.31 -34.14 -16.57
CA ILE A 482 -18.74 -32.92 -17.27
C ILE A 482 -18.03 -32.88 -18.63
N ARG A 483 -18.55 -33.63 -19.60
CA ARG A 483 -18.14 -33.55 -21.02
C ARG A 483 -18.70 -32.26 -21.66
N ASP A 484 -18.31 -31.11 -21.12
CA ASP A 484 -18.58 -29.81 -21.73
C ASP A 484 -17.24 -29.14 -22.01
N GLU A 485 -16.94 -28.89 -23.29
CA GLU A 485 -15.68 -28.29 -23.79
C GLU A 485 -15.43 -26.87 -23.21
N ARG A 486 -16.42 -26.32 -22.49
CA ARG A 486 -16.42 -24.98 -21.89
C ARG A 486 -16.03 -24.95 -20.41
N VAL A 487 -15.62 -26.08 -19.82
CA VAL A 487 -15.02 -26.11 -18.47
C VAL A 487 -13.50 -26.02 -18.60
N LEU A 488 -12.95 -24.82 -18.45
CA LEU A 488 -11.51 -24.61 -18.46
C LEU A 488 -10.93 -25.02 -17.10
N ARG A 489 -10.06 -26.04 -17.13
CA ARG A 489 -9.37 -26.57 -15.95
C ARG A 489 -8.19 -25.67 -15.63
N LEU A 490 -8.25 -24.94 -14.52
CA LEU A 490 -7.11 -24.22 -13.97
C LEU A 490 -6.82 -24.79 -12.58
N VAL A 491 -6.00 -25.84 -12.55
CA VAL A 491 -5.42 -26.37 -11.31
C VAL A 491 -4.11 -25.63 -11.10
N GLU A 492 -4.16 -24.50 -10.40
CA GLU A 492 -2.95 -23.85 -9.91
C GLU A 492 -2.58 -24.50 -8.58
N ILE A 493 -1.54 -25.34 -8.60
CA ILE A 493 -0.90 -25.83 -7.38
C ILE A 493 0.05 -24.72 -6.94
N VAL A 494 -0.38 -23.90 -5.98
CA VAL A 494 0.51 -22.95 -5.31
C VAL A 494 1.19 -23.72 -4.18
N ASP A 495 2.50 -23.93 -4.31
CA ASP A 495 3.38 -24.50 -3.27
C ASP A 495 3.59 -23.50 -2.11
#